data_AF-A0A2W1EBZ2-F1
#
_entry.id   AF-A0A2W1EBZ2-F1
#
_cell.length_a   1.000
_cell.length_b   1.000
_cell.length_c   1.000
_cell.angle_alpha   90.00
_cell.angle_beta   90.00
_cell.angle_gamma   90.00
#
_symmetry.space_group_name_H-M   'P 1'
#
loop_
_entity.id
_entity.type
_entity.pdbx_description
1 polymer ?
#
loop_
_entity_poly.entity_id
_entity_poly.type
_entity_poly.pdbx_seq_one_letter_code
_entity_poly.pdbx_strand_id
1 'polypeptide(L)'
;MKKTDRWFDDMMRNVMMKLNLKLGGINHVVDAVQTRLKSHTVVLGADLVHPSGNLPGVPSIASIVGSVDNHAGKCLGSMRLQGIDTTDRELSKNQLY
;
A
#
# COMPACT_ATOMS: atom_id res chain seq x y z
N MET A 1 -21.63 28.40 -12.74
CA MET A 1 -21.59 27.53 -11.55
C MET A 1 -21.09 28.34 -10.37
N LYS A 2 -21.79 28.34 -9.22
CA LYS A 2 -21.32 29.09 -8.05
C LYS A 2 -20.05 28.41 -7.52
N LYS A 3 -19.17 29.17 -6.87
CA LYS A 3 -17.88 28.67 -6.36
C LYS A 3 -18.06 27.50 -5.39
N THR A 4 -19.13 27.52 -4.60
CA THR A 4 -19.54 26.45 -3.67
C THR A 4 -19.89 25.16 -4.38
N ASP A 5 -20.61 25.24 -5.51
CA ASP A 5 -21.07 24.07 -6.27
C ASP A 5 -19.87 23.33 -6.87
N ARG A 6 -18.88 24.08 -7.39
CA ARG A 6 -17.64 23.51 -7.92
C ARG A 6 -16.85 22.73 -6.87
N TRP A 7 -16.71 23.27 -5.67
CA TRP A 7 -15.98 22.58 -4.59
C TRP A 7 -16.65 21.26 -4.22
N PHE A 8 -17.99 21.26 -4.16
CA PHE A 8 -18.74 20.06 -3.86
C PHE A 8 -18.59 19.01 -4.97
N ASP A 9 -18.68 19.42 -6.24
CA ASP A 9 -18.48 18.52 -7.38
C ASP A 9 -17.08 17.88 -7.37
N ASP A 10 -16.04 18.68 -7.13
CA ASP A 10 -14.66 18.20 -7.07
C ASP A 10 -14.43 17.26 -5.87
N MET A 11 -15.03 17.57 -4.72
CA MET A 11 -15.02 16.68 -3.55
C MET A 11 -15.67 15.34 -3.88
N MET A 12 -16.86 15.37 -4.49
CA MET A 12 -17.59 14.15 -4.85
C MET A 12 -16.83 13.31 -5.87
N ARG A 13 -16.12 13.92 -6.83
CA ARG A 13 -15.22 13.19 -7.75
C ARG A 13 -14.15 12.40 -6.99
N ASN A 14 -13.47 13.03 -6.02
CA ASN A 14 -12.45 12.35 -5.21
C ASN A 14 -13.04 11.21 -4.38
N VAL A 15 -14.25 11.39 -3.83
CA VAL A 15 -14.95 10.33 -3.09
C VAL A 15 -15.29 9.16 -4.00
N MET A 16 -15.83 9.42 -5.18
CA MET A 16 -16.16 8.38 -6.16
C MET A 16 -14.93 7.61 -6.63
N MET A 17 -13.79 8.29 -6.81
CA MET A 17 -12.52 7.63 -7.13
C MET A 17 -12.07 6.66 -6.02
N LYS A 18 -12.24 7.02 -4.74
CA LYS A 18 -11.93 6.11 -3.62
C LYS A 18 -12.92 4.95 -3.56
N LEU A 19 -14.20 5.21 -3.80
CA LEU A 19 -15.23 4.17 -3.80
C LEU A 19 -15.01 3.15 -4.91
N ASN A 20 -14.69 3.61 -6.13
CA ASN A 20 -14.38 2.75 -7.27
C ASN A 20 -13.24 1.78 -6.94
N LEU A 21 -12.15 2.26 -6.32
CA LEU A 21 -11.03 1.39 -5.91
C LEU A 21 -11.44 0.38 -4.81
N LYS A 22 -12.25 0.78 -3.84
CA LYS A 22 -12.74 -0.13 -2.78
C LYS A 22 -13.66 -1.22 -3.31
N LEU A 23 -14.41 -0.95 -4.38
CA LEU A 23 -15.24 -1.93 -5.08
C LEU A 23 -14.45 -2.77 -6.11
N GLY A 24 -13.13 -2.59 -6.18
CA GLY A 24 -12.24 -3.35 -7.06
C GLY A 24 -12.21 -2.84 -8.50
N GLY A 25 -12.67 -1.62 -8.77
CA GLY A 25 -12.50 -0.92 -10.04
C GLY A 25 -11.11 -0.30 -10.21
N ILE A 26 -10.84 0.24 -11.40
CA ILE A 26 -9.59 0.95 -11.74
C ILE A 26 -9.98 2.36 -12.21
N ASN A 27 -9.33 3.40 -11.68
CA ASN A 27 -9.64 4.79 -12.05
C ASN A 27 -8.99 5.20 -13.38
N HIS A 28 -7.70 4.89 -13.54
CA HIS A 28 -6.90 5.25 -14.70
C HIS A 28 -5.94 4.12 -15.05
N VAL A 29 -5.69 3.95 -16.35
CA VAL A 29 -4.70 3.00 -16.88
C VAL A 29 -3.70 3.80 -17.71
N VAL A 30 -2.43 3.42 -17.63
CA VAL A 30 -1.35 4.02 -18.41
C VAL A 30 -0.74 2.94 -19.30
N ASP A 31 -0.88 3.08 -20.62
CA ASP A 31 -0.47 2.06 -21.60
C ASP A 31 1.02 1.68 -21.48
N ALA A 32 1.87 2.67 -21.15
CA ALA A 32 3.29 2.44 -20.92
C ALA A 32 3.53 1.49 -19.74
N VAL A 33 2.74 1.59 -18.66
CA VAL A 33 2.85 0.71 -17.49
C VAL A 33 2.43 -0.71 -17.85
N GLN A 34 1.32 -0.87 -18.55
CA GLN A 34 0.85 -2.19 -19.01
C GLN A 34 1.90 -2.89 -19.90
N THR A 35 2.52 -2.12 -20.80
CA THR A 35 3.57 -2.64 -21.71
C THR A 35 4.83 -3.06 -20.95
N ARG A 36 5.18 -2.36 -19.86
CA ARG A 36 6.38 -2.60 -19.07
C ARG A 36 6.20 -3.74 -18.07
N LEU A 37 5.04 -3.82 -17.41
CA LEU A 37 4.79 -4.84 -16.37
C LEU A 37 4.52 -6.22 -16.99
N LYS A 38 3.82 -6.30 -18.14
CA LYS A 38 3.40 -7.57 -18.77
C LYS A 38 2.81 -8.55 -17.74
N SER A 39 2.75 -9.84 -18.05
CA SER A 39 2.17 -10.87 -17.17
C SER A 39 3.13 -11.43 -16.10
N HIS A 40 4.36 -10.91 -16.00
CA HIS A 40 5.43 -11.52 -15.20
C HIS A 40 6.11 -10.55 -14.22
N THR A 41 5.56 -9.35 -14.04
CA THR A 41 6.11 -8.36 -13.10
C THR A 41 5.06 -8.02 -12.05
N VAL A 42 5.45 -8.08 -10.78
CA VAL A 42 4.67 -7.56 -9.66
C VAL A 42 5.37 -6.32 -9.13
N VAL A 43 4.61 -5.25 -8.93
CA VAL A 43 5.08 -4.04 -8.25
C VAL A 43 4.79 -4.21 -6.76
N LEU A 44 5.83 -4.15 -5.95
CA LEU A 44 5.73 -4.19 -4.49
C LEU A 44 6.08 -2.81 -3.91
N GLY A 45 5.32 -2.39 -2.90
CA GLY A 45 5.64 -1.24 -2.06
C GLY A 45 5.70 -1.70 -0.61
N ALA A 46 6.76 -1.34 0.11
CA ALA A 46 6.94 -1.68 1.52
C ALA A 46 7.23 -0.41 2.31
N ASP A 47 6.67 -0.33 3.52
CA ASP A 47 6.88 0.78 4.43
C ASP A 47 6.87 0.28 5.88
N LEU A 48 7.65 0.93 6.73
CA LEU A 48 7.72 0.69 8.16
C LEU A 48 7.53 2.00 8.90
N VAL A 49 6.53 2.04 9.77
CA VAL A 49 6.22 3.22 10.57
C VAL A 49 6.52 2.94 12.04
N HIS A 50 7.33 3.82 12.63
CA HIS A 50 7.56 3.88 14.06
C HIS A 50 6.54 4.83 14.72
N PRO A 51 6.06 4.49 15.93
CA PRO A 51 5.21 5.39 16.71
C PRO A 51 5.94 6.71 17.03
N SER A 52 5.20 7.81 17.06
CA SER A 52 5.74 9.10 17.48
C SER A 52 5.96 9.11 18.99
N GLY A 53 7.23 9.24 19.40
CA GLY A 53 7.66 9.18 20.79
C GLY A 53 8.26 7.81 21.12
N ASN A 54 9.45 7.82 21.73
CA ASN A 54 10.16 6.62 22.21
C ASN A 54 9.46 6.01 23.44
N LEU A 55 8.18 5.65 23.30
CA LEU A 55 7.45 4.95 24.35
C LEU A 55 7.93 3.50 24.39
N PRO A 56 8.48 3.04 25.52
CA PRO A 56 8.93 1.67 25.66
C PRO A 56 7.78 0.68 25.39
N GLY A 57 8.06 -0.36 24.61
CA GLY A 57 7.10 -1.44 24.36
C GLY A 57 6.08 -1.18 23.24
N VAL A 58 6.12 -0.03 22.55
CA VAL A 58 5.26 0.20 21.39
C VAL A 58 5.88 -0.40 20.13
N PRO A 59 5.24 -1.39 19.47
CA PRO A 59 5.78 -2.02 18.28
C PRO A 59 5.72 -1.08 17.08
N SER A 60 6.59 -1.35 16.10
CA SER A 60 6.51 -0.72 14.78
C SER A 60 5.49 -1.44 13.91
N ILE A 61 4.95 -0.76 12.90
CA ILE A 61 4.04 -1.38 11.93
C ILE A 61 4.81 -1.55 10.61
N ALA A 62 5.07 -2.80 10.24
CA ALA A 62 5.56 -3.15 8.91
C ALA A 62 4.37 -3.40 7.98
N SER A 63 4.41 -2.83 6.78
CA SER A 63 3.37 -3.00 5.77
C SER A 63 3.97 -3.27 4.39
N ILE A 64 3.28 -4.10 3.61
CA ILE A 64 3.60 -4.36 2.21
C ILE A 64 2.32 -4.34 1.38
N VAL A 65 2.42 -3.81 0.17
CA VAL A 65 1.37 -3.87 -0.86
C VAL A 65 1.96 -4.45 -2.14
N GLY A 66 1.14 -5.16 -2.91
CA GLY A 66 1.53 -5.76 -4.19
C GLY A 66 0.45 -5.63 -5.25
N SER A 67 0.84 -5.30 -6.47
CA SER A 67 -0.06 -5.29 -7.63
C SER A 67 -0.54 -6.70 -7.96
N VAL A 68 -1.84 -6.85 -8.25
CA VAL A 68 -2.46 -8.14 -8.59
C VAL A 68 -3.02 -8.18 -10.02
N ASP A 69 -2.72 -7.16 -10.81
CA ASP A 69 -3.08 -7.07 -12.23
C ASP A 69 -1.93 -6.45 -13.05
N ASN A 70 -2.04 -6.56 -14.37
CA ASN A 70 -1.03 -6.05 -15.31
C ASN A 70 -1.04 -4.52 -15.45
N HIS A 71 -2.01 -3.84 -14.85
CA HIS A 71 -2.14 -2.37 -14.91
C HIS A 71 -1.53 -1.71 -13.67
N ALA A 72 -1.15 -2.49 -12.65
CA ALA A 72 -0.89 -2.01 -11.29
C ALA A 72 -2.02 -1.12 -10.74
N GLY A 73 -3.25 -1.33 -11.21
CA GLY A 73 -4.42 -0.54 -10.81
C GLY A 73 -5.05 -1.06 -9.52
N LYS A 74 -4.86 -2.34 -9.22
CA LYS A 74 -5.29 -3.00 -7.99
C LYS A 74 -4.09 -3.50 -7.20
N CYS A 75 -4.04 -3.13 -5.94
CA CYS A 75 -3.03 -3.58 -5.00
C CYS A 75 -3.69 -4.19 -3.77
N LEU A 76 -3.23 -5.37 -3.37
CA LEU A 76 -3.57 -5.98 -2.08
C LEU A 76 -2.44 -5.73 -1.09
N GLY A 77 -2.76 -5.73 0.20
CA GLY A 77 -1.79 -5.42 1.25
C GLY A 77 -1.81 -6.38 2.41
N SER A 78 -0.68 -6.44 3.12
CA SER A 78 -0.52 -7.14 4.39
C SER A 78 0.27 -6.25 5.35
N MET A 79 -0.02 -6.37 6.65
CA MET A 79 0.68 -5.62 7.70
C MET A 79 0.93 -6.49 8.92
N ARG A 80 2.00 -6.21 9.65
CA ARG A 80 2.40 -6.92 10.87
C ARG A 80 2.97 -5.94 11.90
N LEU A 81 2.75 -6.26 13.18
CA LEU A 81 3.43 -5.60 14.29
C LEU A 81 4.83 -6.20 14.43
N GLN A 82 5.84 -5.34 14.56
CA GLN A 82 7.21 -5.72 14.85
C GLN A 82 7.60 -5.21 16.24
N GLY A 83 7.80 -6.14 17.16
CA GLY A 83 8.30 -5.83 18.50
C GLY A 83 9.82 -5.65 18.50
N ILE A 84 10.33 -4.77 19.36
CA ILE A 84 11.76 -4.51 19.53
C ILE A 84 12.51 -5.75 20.03
N ASP A 85 11.89 -6.57 20.89
CA ASP A 85 12.53 -7.73 21.52
C ASP A 85 12.42 -9.04 20.72
N THR A 86 11.63 -9.05 19.65
CA THR A 86 11.47 -10.20 18.78
C THR A 86 12.40 -10.05 17.59
N THR A 87 13.53 -10.76 17.62
CA THR A 87 14.26 -11.05 16.39
C THR A 87 13.36 -11.88 15.49
N ASP A 88 13.24 -11.47 14.23
CA ASP A 88 12.49 -12.23 13.23
C ASP A 88 13.02 -13.66 13.22
N ARG A 89 12.12 -14.66 13.25
CA ARG A 89 12.41 -16.10 13.41
C ARG A 89 13.21 -16.72 12.24
N GLU A 90 13.86 -15.91 11.42
CA GLU A 90 14.56 -16.28 10.18
C GLU A 90 16.04 -16.65 10.40
N LEU A 91 16.60 -16.49 11.60
CA LEU A 91 17.94 -17.02 11.90
C LEU A 91 17.89 -17.85 13.19
N SER A 92 17.83 -19.17 13.03
CA SER A 92 18.32 -20.04 14.09
C SER A 92 19.79 -19.68 14.34
N LYS A 93 20.17 -19.46 15.59
CA LYS A 93 21.55 -19.11 15.99
C LYS A 93 22.60 -20.19 15.62
N ASN A 94 22.20 -21.27 14.96
CA ASN A 94 23.04 -22.38 14.52
C ASN A 94 23.49 -22.31 13.05
N GLN A 95 23.32 -21.16 12.38
CA GLN A 95 23.70 -21.01 10.97
C GLN A 95 24.74 -19.90 10.71
N LEU A 96 25.41 -19.46 11.78
CA LEU A 96 26.61 -18.64 11.71
C LEU A 96 27.72 -19.41 12.44
N TYR A 97 28.72 -19.86 11.66
CA TYR A 97 29.81 -20.81 11.95
C TYR A 97 29.46 -22.29 11.80
#